data_AF-A0A2V9DDA9-F1
#
_entry.id   AF-A0A2V9DDA9-F1
#
_cell.length_a   1.000
_cell.length_b   1.000
_cell.length_c   1.000
_cell.angle_alpha   90.00
_cell.angle_beta   90.00
_cell.angle_gamma   90.00
#
_symmetry.space_group_name_H-M   'P 1'
#
loop_
_entity.id
_entity.type
_entity.pdbx_description
1 polymer ?
#
loop_
_entity_poly.entity_id
_entity_poly.type
_entity_poly.pdbx_seq_one_letter_code
_entity_poly.pdbx_strand_id
1 'polypeptide(L)'
;MTPLPKSAAPISPAQVQRLQALWHYWTARLGLEPEADRRLRHYYVELLSEGRAAETKQLTRADAARVIAWLERLSRRRAGAENQAAGTAGRHGFPERRQVRPNAAAWRALWAVAGALGMNRQKLNEFIRNHYASAGLGGTGDLRTMADLNRVLWGLKAILRRGPRPRHAAATSDRKVA
;
A
#
# COMPACT_ATOMS: atom_id res chain seq x y z
N MET A 1 7.22 32.08 -40.61
CA MET A 1 7.40 31.50 -39.26
C MET A 1 7.19 30.00 -39.34
N THR A 2 8.26 29.22 -39.36
CA THR A 2 8.18 27.75 -39.35
C THR A 2 7.80 27.30 -37.93
N PRO A 3 6.74 26.49 -37.74
CA PRO A 3 6.40 26.01 -36.40
C PRO A 3 7.56 25.17 -35.85
N LEU A 4 8.03 25.53 -34.65
CA LEU A 4 9.01 24.74 -33.92
C LEU A 4 8.52 23.27 -33.83
N PRO A 5 9.41 22.28 -34.02
CA PRO A 5 9.04 20.88 -33.84
C PRO A 5 8.40 20.71 -32.45
N LYS A 6 7.30 19.96 -32.36
CA LYS A 6 6.49 19.79 -31.12
C LYS A 6 7.32 19.42 -29.88
N SER A 7 8.49 18.83 -30.08
CA SER A 7 9.48 18.46 -29.06
C SER A 7 10.18 19.67 -28.41
N ALA A 8 10.45 20.74 -29.16
CA ALA A 8 11.14 21.96 -28.68
C ALA A 8 10.18 23.01 -28.10
N ALA A 9 8.87 22.77 -28.15
CA ALA A 9 7.88 23.66 -27.56
C ALA A 9 8.09 23.77 -26.03
N PRO A 10 7.78 24.93 -25.42
CA PRO A 10 7.88 25.09 -23.97
C PRO A 10 6.92 24.16 -23.22
N ILE A 11 7.30 23.78 -22.01
CA ILE A 11 6.49 22.97 -21.09
C ILE A 11 5.05 23.49 -21.00
N SER A 12 4.08 22.57 -21.06
CA SER A 12 2.68 22.94 -20.93
C SER A 12 2.25 23.14 -19.47
N PRO A 13 1.19 23.93 -19.19
CA PRO A 13 0.66 24.08 -17.83
C PRO A 13 0.29 22.75 -17.18
N ALA A 14 -0.30 21.82 -17.93
CA ALA A 14 -0.63 20.49 -17.45
C ALA A 14 0.62 19.67 -17.04
N GLN A 15 1.71 19.80 -17.81
CA GLN A 15 2.99 19.17 -17.46
C GLN A 15 3.61 19.78 -16.20
N VAL A 16 3.53 21.11 -16.04
CA VAL A 16 3.99 21.79 -14.81
C VAL A 16 3.23 21.26 -13.59
N GLN A 17 1.90 21.24 -13.64
CA GLN A 17 1.06 20.74 -12.54
C GLN A 17 1.37 19.28 -12.20
N ARG A 18 1.49 18.42 -13.22
CA ARG A 18 1.79 17.00 -13.04
C ARG A 18 3.16 16.78 -12.40
N LEU A 19 4.17 17.51 -12.86
CA LEU A 19 5.52 17.43 -12.33
C LEU A 19 5.54 17.90 -10.87
N GLN A 20 4.91 19.03 -10.54
CA GLN A 20 4.81 19.54 -9.17
C GLN A 20 4.12 18.55 -8.23
N ALA A 21 3.00 17.95 -8.65
CA ALA A 21 2.29 16.97 -7.86
C ALA A 21 3.14 15.71 -7.58
N LEU A 22 3.80 15.17 -8.61
CA LEU A 22 4.67 14.00 -8.46
C LEU A 22 5.92 14.31 -7.64
N TRP A 23 6.50 15.50 -7.81
CA TRP A 23 7.62 15.99 -7.02
C TRP A 23 7.25 16.05 -5.54
N HIS A 24 6.16 16.75 -5.22
CA HIS A 24 5.68 16.88 -3.85
C HIS A 24 5.36 15.52 -3.22
N TYR A 25 4.69 14.62 -3.97
CA TYR A 25 4.46 13.27 -3.49
C TYR A 25 5.77 12.57 -3.13
N TRP A 26 6.81 12.67 -3.96
CA TRP A 26 8.10 12.05 -3.71
C TRP A 26 8.87 12.66 -2.54
N THR A 27 8.93 14.00 -2.44
CA THR A 27 9.73 14.71 -1.43
C THR A 27 9.04 14.88 -0.08
N ALA A 28 7.72 14.69 0.03
CA ALA A 28 6.96 14.90 1.28
C ALA A 28 7.52 14.19 2.53
N ARG A 29 8.20 13.05 2.38
CA ARG A 29 8.80 12.29 3.49
C ARG A 29 10.22 12.72 3.88
N LEU A 30 10.85 13.54 3.05
CA LEU A 30 12.24 13.96 3.24
C LEU A 30 12.35 15.11 4.24
N GLY A 31 11.21 15.75 4.60
CA GLY A 31 11.19 16.86 5.55
C GLY A 31 12.10 18.01 5.13
N LEU A 32 12.22 18.25 3.82
CA LEU A 32 13.12 19.26 3.29
C LEU A 32 12.56 20.65 3.55
N GLU A 33 13.42 21.54 4.03
CA GLU A 33 13.14 22.97 4.02
C GLU A 33 12.89 23.48 2.59
N PRO A 34 12.07 24.54 2.41
CA PRO A 34 11.64 25.00 1.08
C PRO A 34 12.81 25.25 0.10
N GLU A 35 13.91 25.80 0.59
CA GLU A 35 15.10 26.08 -0.23
C GLU A 35 15.86 24.81 -0.61
N ALA A 36 15.91 23.82 0.27
CA ALA A 36 16.50 22.52 -0.02
C ALA A 36 15.66 21.73 -1.03
N ASP A 37 14.33 21.75 -0.89
CA ASP A 37 13.41 21.14 -1.88
C ASP A 37 13.55 21.81 -3.26
N ARG A 38 13.65 23.14 -3.30
CA ARG A 38 13.84 23.91 -4.54
C ARG A 38 15.16 23.55 -5.22
N ARG A 39 16.28 23.58 -4.50
CA ARG A 39 17.61 23.23 -5.05
C ARG A 39 17.65 21.81 -5.56
N LEU A 40 17.08 20.86 -4.82
CA LEU A 40 16.98 19.47 -5.24
C LEU A 40 16.17 19.34 -6.54
N ARG A 41 15.08 20.09 -6.67
CA ARG A 41 14.26 20.11 -7.89
C ARG A 41 15.04 20.59 -9.09
N HIS A 42 15.78 21.70 -8.94
CA HIS A 42 16.59 22.27 -10.02
C HIS A 42 17.69 21.30 -10.44
N TYR A 43 18.39 20.69 -9.48
CA TYR A 43 19.42 19.67 -9.75
C TYR A 43 18.89 18.52 -10.62
N TYR A 44 17.73 17.95 -10.28
CA TYR A 44 17.15 16.86 -11.08
C TYR A 44 16.59 17.32 -12.43
N VAL A 45 16.08 18.55 -12.52
CA VAL A 45 15.65 19.13 -13.79
C VAL A 45 16.84 19.29 -14.73
N GLU A 46 17.95 19.82 -14.25
CA GLU A 46 19.20 19.96 -15.00
C GLU A 46 19.75 18.60 -15.42
N LEU A 47 19.85 17.66 -14.49
CA LEU A 47 20.34 16.32 -14.77
C LEU A 47 19.50 15.59 -15.83
N LEU A 48 18.18 15.64 -15.74
CA LEU A 48 17.27 14.90 -16.62
C LEU A 48 17.00 15.59 -17.95
N SER A 49 17.26 16.90 -18.03
CA SER A 49 17.27 17.67 -19.28
C SER A 49 18.66 17.70 -19.94
N GLU A 50 19.66 17.00 -19.38
CA GLU A 50 21.05 16.98 -19.85
C GLU A 50 21.62 18.41 -19.99
N GLY A 51 21.36 19.25 -18.99
CA GLY A 51 21.85 20.63 -18.93
C GLY A 51 21.06 21.63 -19.79
N ARG A 52 20.01 21.20 -20.52
CA ARG A 52 19.20 22.12 -21.34
C ARG A 52 18.27 23.03 -20.53
N ALA A 53 17.97 22.68 -19.28
CA ALA A 53 17.12 23.48 -18.40
C ALA A 53 17.68 23.48 -16.97
N ALA A 54 17.88 24.65 -16.38
CA ALA A 54 18.30 24.79 -14.99
C ALA A 54 17.11 24.77 -14.00
N GLU A 55 15.91 25.05 -14.49
CA GLU A 55 14.69 25.08 -13.69
C GLU A 55 13.46 24.60 -14.47
N THR A 56 12.41 24.23 -13.74
CA THR A 56 11.22 23.56 -14.32
C THR A 56 10.56 24.35 -15.44
N LYS A 57 10.57 25.69 -15.39
CA LYS A 57 9.94 26.55 -16.40
C LYS A 57 10.70 26.58 -17.73
N GLN A 58 11.99 26.25 -17.71
CA GLN A 58 12.86 26.22 -18.89
C GLN A 58 12.77 24.89 -19.65
N LEU A 59 12.06 23.90 -19.10
CA LEU A 59 11.89 22.62 -19.76
C LEU A 59 11.12 22.78 -21.08
N THR A 60 11.60 22.08 -22.10
CA THR A 60 10.78 21.77 -23.28
C THR A 60 9.72 20.74 -22.93
N ARG A 61 8.69 20.57 -23.77
CA ARG A 61 7.69 19.51 -23.59
C ARG A 61 8.33 18.12 -23.58
N ALA A 62 9.36 17.91 -24.40
CA ALA A 62 10.07 16.65 -24.46
C ALA A 62 10.85 16.38 -23.17
N ASP A 63 11.62 17.36 -22.69
CA ASP A 63 12.39 17.20 -21.44
C ASP A 63 11.45 17.06 -20.24
N ALA A 64 10.36 17.82 -20.19
CA ALA A 64 9.32 17.69 -19.16
C ALA A 64 8.71 16.29 -19.13
N ALA A 65 8.44 15.68 -20.30
CA ALA A 65 7.95 14.32 -20.38
C ALA A 65 8.97 13.30 -19.82
N ARG A 66 10.27 13.49 -20.07
CA ARG A 66 11.33 12.65 -19.49
C ARG A 66 11.37 12.76 -17.97
N VAL A 67 11.31 13.99 -17.43
CA VAL A 67 11.29 14.23 -15.98
C VAL A 67 10.06 13.59 -15.33
N ILE A 68 8.88 13.80 -15.92
CA ILE A 68 7.62 13.19 -15.44
C ILE A 68 7.71 11.67 -15.47
N ALA A 69 8.18 11.05 -16.55
CA ALA A 69 8.30 9.60 -16.65
C ALA A 69 9.26 9.02 -15.61
N TRP A 70 10.35 9.73 -15.28
CA TRP A 70 11.24 9.37 -14.20
C TRP A 70 10.55 9.46 -12.82
N LEU A 71 9.86 10.57 -12.54
CA LEU A 71 9.08 10.75 -11.30
C LEU A 71 8.00 9.67 -11.14
N GLU A 72 7.29 9.31 -12.22
CA GLU A 72 6.28 8.25 -12.19
C GLU A 72 6.88 6.88 -11.87
N ARG A 73 8.07 6.56 -12.40
CA ARG A 73 8.79 5.33 -12.04
C ARG A 73 9.13 5.30 -10.55
N LEU A 74 9.58 6.43 -9.98
CA LEU A 74 9.84 6.53 -8.55
C LEU A 74 8.57 6.37 -7.71
N SER A 75 7.48 7.03 -8.10
CA SER A 75 6.18 6.91 -7.44
C SER A 75 5.62 5.50 -7.49
N ARG A 76 5.75 4.80 -8.63
CA ARG A 76 5.36 3.37 -8.76
C ARG A 76 6.19 2.47 -7.85
N ARG A 77 7.52 2.65 -7.80
CA ARG A 77 8.40 1.90 -6.89
C ARG A 77 8.01 2.12 -5.43
N ARG A 78 7.67 3.36 -5.07
CA ARG A 78 7.19 3.69 -3.73
C ARG A 78 5.87 2.98 -3.41
N ALA A 79 4.88 3.09 -4.28
CA ALA A 79 3.59 2.40 -4.10
C ALA A 79 3.80 0.88 -3.99
N GLY A 80 4.72 0.31 -4.78
CA GLY A 80 5.12 -1.10 -4.68
C GLY A 80 5.70 -1.45 -3.31
N ALA A 81 6.64 -0.66 -2.79
CA ALA A 81 7.24 -0.87 -1.48
C ALA A 81 6.22 -0.70 -0.34
N GLU A 82 5.32 0.28 -0.43
CA GLU A 82 4.23 0.49 0.53
C GLU A 82 3.23 -0.68 0.50
N ASN A 83 2.88 -1.19 -0.69
CA ASN A 83 2.02 -2.36 -0.85
C ASN A 83 2.69 -3.65 -0.36
N GLN A 84 4.00 -3.83 -0.60
CA GLN A 84 4.76 -4.96 -0.07
C GLN A 84 4.86 -4.89 1.46
N ALA A 85 5.14 -3.73 2.03
CA ALA A 85 5.14 -3.52 3.48
C ALA A 85 3.75 -3.79 4.08
N ALA A 86 2.69 -3.28 3.44
CA ALA A 86 1.32 -3.55 3.86
C ALA A 86 0.94 -5.03 3.73
N GLY A 87 1.46 -5.74 2.71
CA GLY A 87 1.22 -7.17 2.52
C GLY A 87 2.06 -8.09 3.40
N THR A 88 3.12 -7.58 4.04
CA THR A 88 4.02 -8.36 4.92
C THR A 88 3.87 -7.99 6.40
N ALA A 89 3.21 -6.87 6.71
CA ALA A 89 2.87 -6.46 8.07
C ALA A 89 2.12 -7.57 8.82
N GLY A 90 2.62 -7.94 10.01
CA GLY A 90 2.08 -8.99 10.87
C GLY A 90 2.59 -10.43 10.57
N ARG A 91 3.45 -10.62 9.56
CA ARG A 91 4.01 -11.96 9.22
C ARG A 91 5.09 -12.36 10.24
N HIS A 92 5.01 -13.59 10.74
CA HIS A 92 6.02 -14.14 11.66
C HIS A 92 7.43 -14.03 11.04
N GLY A 93 8.38 -13.44 11.79
CA GLY A 93 9.77 -13.23 11.35
C GLY A 93 10.05 -11.95 10.55
N PHE A 94 9.06 -11.11 10.28
CA PHE A 94 9.28 -9.78 9.71
C PHE A 94 9.14 -8.70 10.80
N PRO A 95 10.15 -7.84 11.02
CA PRO A 95 10.03 -6.76 11.99
C PRO A 95 8.91 -5.81 11.56
N GLU A 96 7.99 -5.50 12.47
CA GLU A 96 6.97 -4.46 12.28
C GLU A 96 7.65 -3.09 12.22
N ARG A 97 8.08 -2.70 11.02
CA ARG A 97 8.86 -1.47 10.86
C ARG A 97 8.02 -0.20 11.01
N ARG A 98 6.69 -0.27 10.85
CA ARG A 98 5.75 0.86 10.98
C ARG A 98 4.33 0.40 11.34
N GLN A 99 3.69 1.10 12.28
CA GLN A 99 2.25 1.01 12.53
C GLN A 99 1.49 1.67 11.37
N VAL A 100 1.28 0.92 10.29
CA VAL A 100 0.51 1.37 9.14
C VAL A 100 -0.98 1.20 9.45
N ARG A 101 -1.80 2.23 9.23
CA ARG A 101 -3.26 2.11 9.37
C ARG A 101 -3.84 1.17 8.29
N PRO A 102 -4.84 0.33 8.61
CA PRO A 102 -5.49 -0.50 7.62
C PRO A 102 -6.26 0.36 6.61
N ASN A 103 -6.11 0.07 5.33
CA ASN A 103 -6.79 0.79 4.25
C ASN A 103 -8.15 0.16 3.89
N ALA A 104 -8.97 0.87 3.11
CA ALA A 104 -10.31 0.40 2.72
C ALA A 104 -10.30 -0.92 1.92
N ALA A 105 -9.24 -1.19 1.13
CA ALA A 105 -9.12 -2.44 0.40
C ALA A 105 -8.89 -3.64 1.34
N ALA A 106 -8.08 -3.45 2.39
CA ALA A 106 -7.85 -4.45 3.42
C ALA A 106 -9.12 -4.80 4.19
N TRP A 107 -9.90 -3.77 4.58
CA TRP A 107 -11.20 -3.96 5.22
C TRP A 107 -12.19 -4.70 4.34
N ARG A 108 -12.29 -4.34 3.05
CA ARG A 108 -13.13 -5.06 2.09
C ARG A 108 -12.70 -6.53 1.95
N ALA A 109 -11.40 -6.80 1.90
CA ALA A 109 -10.88 -8.16 1.82
C ALA A 109 -11.22 -8.98 3.08
N LEU A 110 -11.10 -8.38 4.28
CA LEU A 110 -11.51 -9.03 5.53
C LEU A 110 -12.99 -9.41 5.50
N TRP A 111 -13.87 -8.47 5.16
CA TRP A 111 -15.30 -8.73 5.11
C TRP A 111 -15.71 -9.70 4.01
N ALA A 112 -15.06 -9.66 2.85
CA ALA A 112 -15.31 -10.62 1.78
C ALA A 112 -14.98 -12.05 2.21
N VAL A 113 -13.82 -12.26 2.85
CA VAL A 113 -13.42 -13.60 3.34
C VAL A 113 -14.31 -14.05 4.51
N ALA A 114 -14.64 -13.15 5.44
CA ALA A 114 -15.56 -13.46 6.52
C ALA A 114 -16.95 -13.85 5.99
N GLY A 115 -17.47 -13.11 4.98
CA GLY A 115 -18.71 -13.42 4.30
C GLY A 115 -18.69 -14.78 3.59
N ALA A 116 -17.59 -15.12 2.92
CA ALA A 116 -17.40 -16.43 2.29
C ALA A 116 -17.39 -17.59 3.32
N LEU A 117 -17.03 -17.31 4.57
CA LEU A 117 -17.10 -18.26 5.70
C LEU A 117 -18.44 -18.21 6.45
N GLY A 118 -19.44 -17.44 5.98
CA GLY A 118 -20.73 -17.29 6.64
C GLY A 118 -20.65 -16.55 7.99
N MET A 119 -19.60 -15.76 8.20
CA MET A 119 -19.40 -14.97 9.42
C MET A 119 -20.00 -13.58 9.25
N ASN A 120 -20.96 -13.24 10.13
CA ASN A 120 -21.38 -11.87 10.34
C ASN A 120 -20.42 -11.16 11.32
N ARG A 121 -20.65 -9.87 11.59
CA ARG A 121 -19.78 -9.08 12.48
C ARG A 121 -19.62 -9.68 13.88
N GLN A 122 -20.69 -10.24 14.44
CA GLN A 122 -20.67 -10.87 15.76
C GLN A 122 -19.77 -12.11 15.75
N LYS A 123 -19.98 -13.03 14.80
CA LYS A 123 -19.16 -14.23 14.62
C LYS A 123 -17.69 -13.91 14.35
N LEU A 124 -17.42 -12.87 13.57
CA LEU A 124 -16.05 -12.41 13.33
C LEU A 124 -15.39 -11.85 14.60
N ASN A 125 -16.11 -11.06 15.39
CA ASN A 125 -15.58 -10.56 16.67
C ASN A 125 -15.32 -11.70 17.67
N GLU A 126 -16.20 -12.69 17.73
CA GLU A 126 -16.03 -13.88 18.56
C GLU A 126 -14.81 -14.70 18.10
N PHE A 127 -14.66 -14.92 16.78
CA PHE A 127 -13.47 -15.54 16.21
C PHE A 127 -12.19 -14.79 16.59
N ILE A 128 -12.20 -13.45 16.47
CA ILE A 128 -11.04 -12.63 16.83
C ILE A 128 -10.67 -12.83 18.31
N ARG A 129 -11.68 -12.72 19.19
CA ARG A 129 -11.50 -12.90 20.63
C ARG A 129 -10.94 -14.27 20.98
N ASN A 130 -11.50 -15.34 20.41
CA ASN A 130 -11.13 -16.71 20.77
C ASN A 130 -9.73 -17.09 20.26
N HIS A 131 -9.28 -16.53 19.14
CA HIS A 131 -8.03 -16.93 18.49
C HIS A 131 -6.88 -15.93 18.66
N TYR A 132 -7.17 -14.67 19.00
CA TYR A 132 -6.17 -13.59 19.04
C TYR A 132 -6.21 -12.76 20.34
N ALA A 133 -6.92 -13.21 21.38
CA ALA A 133 -6.87 -12.56 22.69
C ALA A 133 -5.44 -12.45 23.26
N SER A 134 -4.58 -13.45 23.02
CA SER A 134 -3.16 -13.40 23.42
C SER A 134 -2.35 -12.32 22.69
N ALA A 135 -2.84 -11.85 21.54
CA ALA A 135 -2.30 -10.72 20.81
C ALA A 135 -3.00 -9.39 21.16
N GLY A 136 -3.84 -9.37 22.20
CA GLY A 136 -4.56 -8.17 22.65
C GLY A 136 -5.78 -7.79 21.81
N LEU A 137 -6.25 -8.68 20.92
CA LEU A 137 -7.38 -8.39 20.02
C LEU A 137 -8.68 -9.01 20.57
N GLY A 138 -9.67 -8.17 20.88
CA GLY A 138 -10.99 -8.58 21.36
C GLY A 138 -12.09 -8.51 20.30
N GLY A 139 -11.84 -7.82 19.19
CA GLY A 139 -12.74 -7.75 18.03
C GLY A 139 -12.25 -6.84 16.92
N THR A 140 -13.12 -6.60 15.93
CA THR A 140 -12.82 -5.74 14.77
C THR A 140 -12.45 -4.30 15.16
N GLY A 141 -12.92 -3.79 16.30
CA GLY A 141 -12.56 -2.45 16.80
C GLY A 141 -11.10 -2.30 17.22
N ASP A 142 -10.43 -3.42 17.48
CA ASP A 142 -9.03 -3.45 17.94
C ASP A 142 -8.04 -3.57 16.78
N LEU A 143 -8.51 -3.73 15.54
CA LEU A 143 -7.68 -3.84 14.34
C LEU A 143 -7.19 -2.45 13.88
N ARG A 144 -6.38 -1.82 14.72
CA ARG A 144 -5.89 -0.44 14.54
C ARG A 144 -4.75 -0.35 13.53
N THR A 145 -4.05 -1.45 13.29
CA THR A 145 -2.95 -1.54 12.34
C THR A 145 -3.23 -2.53 11.22
N MET A 146 -2.54 -2.35 10.09
CA MET A 146 -2.53 -3.28 8.97
C MET A 146 -2.02 -4.67 9.40
N ALA A 147 -1.13 -4.73 10.39
CA ALA A 147 -0.63 -6.00 10.95
C ALA A 147 -1.74 -6.76 11.68
N ASP A 148 -2.53 -6.09 12.52
CA ASP A 148 -3.67 -6.70 13.22
C ASP A 148 -4.70 -7.24 12.23
N LEU A 149 -5.05 -6.42 11.23
CA LEU A 149 -6.00 -6.80 10.19
C LEU A 149 -5.49 -8.00 9.39
N ASN A 150 -4.23 -7.97 8.95
CA ASN A 150 -3.62 -9.06 8.18
C ASN A 150 -3.54 -10.36 8.97
N ARG A 151 -3.21 -10.31 10.26
CA ARG A 151 -3.13 -11.48 11.12
C ARG A 151 -4.47 -12.23 11.14
N VAL A 152 -5.58 -11.49 11.33
CA VAL A 152 -6.94 -12.06 11.26
C VAL A 152 -7.27 -12.54 9.84
N LEU A 153 -7.01 -11.71 8.81
CA LEU A 153 -7.30 -12.04 7.42
C LEU A 153 -6.59 -13.32 6.96
N TRP A 154 -5.34 -13.53 7.35
CA TRP A 154 -4.61 -14.77 7.03
C TRP A 154 -5.17 -15.98 7.76
N GLY A 155 -5.58 -15.85 9.03
CA GLY A 155 -6.27 -16.92 9.74
C GLY A 155 -7.57 -17.33 9.03
N LEU A 156 -8.38 -16.36 8.62
CA LEU A 156 -9.61 -16.64 7.86
C LEU A 156 -9.32 -17.28 6.50
N LYS A 157 -8.33 -16.76 5.76
CA LYS A 157 -7.89 -17.38 4.49
C LYS A 157 -7.39 -18.80 4.67
N ALA A 158 -6.69 -19.09 5.78
CA ALA A 158 -6.22 -20.44 6.09
C ALA A 158 -7.39 -21.40 6.36
N ILE A 159 -8.44 -20.94 7.05
CA ILE A 159 -9.67 -21.72 7.24
C ILE A 159 -10.36 -21.96 5.90
N LEU A 160 -10.55 -20.89 5.11
CA LEU A 160 -11.21 -20.98 3.81
C LEU A 160 -10.48 -21.95 2.85
N ARG A 161 -9.14 -21.94 2.86
CA ARG A 161 -8.31 -22.85 2.06
C ARG A 161 -8.37 -24.31 2.53
N ARG A 162 -8.55 -24.55 3.83
CA ARG A 162 -8.60 -25.90 4.41
C ARG A 162 -9.98 -26.55 4.28
N GLY A 163 -11.01 -25.79 3.92
CA GLY A 163 -12.40 -26.26 3.91
C GLY A 163 -12.95 -26.50 5.33
N PRO A 164 -14.23 -26.88 5.47
CA PRO A 164 -14.80 -27.25 6.76
C PRO A 164 -14.01 -28.42 7.34
N ARG A 165 -13.34 -28.20 8.47
CA ARG A 165 -12.71 -29.29 9.21
C ARG A 165 -13.85 -30.18 9.74
N PRO A 166 -13.91 -31.49 9.40
CA PRO A 166 -14.88 -32.35 10.05
C PRO A 166 -14.65 -32.28 11.55
N ARG A 167 -15.65 -31.82 12.30
CA ARG A 167 -15.69 -31.99 13.74
C ARG A 167 -15.55 -33.49 13.97
N HIS A 168 -14.53 -33.90 14.72
CA HIS A 168 -14.33 -35.29 15.12
C HIS A 168 -15.69 -35.87 15.53
N ALA A 169 -16.13 -36.88 14.78
CA ALA A 169 -17.32 -37.64 15.12
C ALA A 169 -17.15 -38.09 16.57
N ALA A 170 -18.18 -37.81 17.38
CA ALA A 170 -18.26 -38.31 18.73
C ALA A 170 -17.97 -39.81 18.70
N ALA A 171 -16.95 -40.24 19.46
CA ALA A 171 -16.76 -41.64 19.72
C ALA A 171 -17.96 -42.13 20.52
N THR A 172 -18.97 -42.65 19.83
CA THR A 172 -19.96 -43.56 20.41
C THR A 172 -19.19 -44.79 20.86
N SER A 173 -18.80 -44.80 22.12
CA SER A 173 -18.34 -46.02 22.79
C SER A 173 -19.57 -46.86 23.09
N ASP A 174 -19.95 -47.68 22.11
CA ASP A 174 -20.87 -48.80 22.31
C ASP A 174 -20.20 -49.78 23.27
N ARG A 175 -20.60 -49.71 24.54
CA ARG A 175 -20.22 -50.69 25.55
C ARG A 175 -21.15 -51.89 25.41
N LYS A 176 -20.82 -52.83 24.53
CA LYS A 176 -21.28 -54.23 24.64
C LYS A 176 -20.17 -55.04 25.31
N VAL A 177 -20.44 -55.51 26.53
CA VAL A 177 -19.76 -56.66 27.10
C VAL A 177 -20.86 -57.60 27.58
N ALA A 178 -20.81 -58.80 27.03
CA ALA A 178 -21.62 -59.97 27.36
C ALA A 178 -21.21 -60.56 28.72
#